data_AF-A0A965G798-F1
#
_entry.id   AF-A0A965G798-F1
#
_cell.length_a   1.000
_cell.length_b   1.000
_cell.length_c   1.000
_cell.angle_alpha   90.00
_cell.angle_beta   90.00
_cell.angle_gamma   90.00
#
_symmetry.space_group_name_H-M   'P 1'
#
loop_
_entity.id
_entity.type
_entity.pdbx_description
1 polymer ?
#
loop_
_entity_poly.entity_id
_entity_poly.type
_entity_poly.pdbx_seq_one_letter_code
_entity_poly.pdbx_strand_id
1 'polypeptide(L)'
;TNRWVVFGHHFAAIAGPGPLVGPVLAAQFGYLPGLLWILIGAVLGGAVHDSITLWLSVRRGGKSVGQMLRDEVGPVAGTLAVIGLLGIITILMAVLALVVVRALAESPWGLFTIVLTMPLALAMGLGMRGAGGARTAWVTVLGVLGLIGCVWAGKWAAETPVLAKMFTWEAPTLAWSIMGYGLTASILPIWLLLAPRDYLSSFLKIGTVAALGVVVAILAPQLQMPALTRFIDGSGPVFAGPVFPFCFITIACGAVSGFHCLVASGTTPKLLANEADIRMVGYGAMITEMCVGVLALVAACSMPAGEYFAINLRGEPAAVVEKITSLGFPVTEQQMADLAKSVGESTMIGRTGGAPTFAVGMAQIFAKSVGQAGKGVMALWYHFAIMFEALFILTTIDAGTRIGRFLVQEVLGWLWKPLGEIRSVAGSALGSVVFVGGWGWFLYQGVMDPQGGINSLWPIFGVANQLLAVMALSLATTVLIKMGRAKFAWVTLLPLAWLVVVTFSAGWLKIFSADPRLGFLAAWEQAEKAGQGKLAIAQATNAAVTGFFLLLVVLIVAACGRVCWRYWQGRSVPPVREEGAVATA
;
A
#
# COMPACT_ATOMS: atom_id res chain seq x y z
N THR A 1 -15.39 17.32 -11.91
CA THR A 1 -16.21 16.61 -10.89
C THR A 1 -16.25 17.40 -9.59
N ASN A 2 -17.26 17.22 -8.73
CA ASN A 2 -17.29 17.89 -7.41
C ASN A 2 -16.04 17.53 -6.57
N ARG A 3 -15.41 18.52 -5.94
CA ARG A 3 -14.15 18.35 -5.18
C ARG A 3 -14.20 17.27 -4.10
N TRP A 4 -15.34 17.08 -3.42
CA TRP A 4 -15.48 16.06 -2.37
C TRP A 4 -15.48 14.64 -2.92
N VAL A 5 -16.06 14.47 -4.11
CA VAL A 5 -16.05 13.19 -4.82
C VAL A 5 -14.64 12.88 -5.32
N VAL A 6 -13.93 13.88 -5.85
CA VAL A 6 -12.53 13.72 -6.27
C VAL A 6 -11.62 13.42 -5.09
N PHE A 7 -11.81 14.10 -3.95
CA PHE A 7 -11.10 13.81 -2.71
C PHE A 7 -11.33 12.37 -2.27
N GLY A 8 -12.58 11.90 -2.21
CA GLY A 8 -12.89 10.52 -1.82
C GLY A 8 -12.24 9.50 -2.75
N HIS A 9 -12.31 9.72 -4.07
CA HIS A 9 -11.67 8.83 -5.04
C HIS A 9 -10.14 8.81 -4.93
N HIS A 10 -9.53 9.99 -4.80
CA HIS A 10 -8.07 10.12 -4.64
C HIS A 10 -7.63 9.45 -3.34
N PHE A 11 -8.27 9.79 -2.21
CA PHE A 11 -8.00 9.19 -0.90
C PHE A 11 -8.17 7.67 -0.95
N ALA A 12 -9.25 7.15 -1.52
CA ALA A 12 -9.48 5.72 -1.58
C ALA A 12 -8.46 4.97 -2.43
N ALA A 13 -7.93 5.61 -3.48
CA ALA A 13 -6.89 5.05 -4.35
C ALA A 13 -5.49 5.09 -3.72
N ILE A 14 -5.15 6.17 -2.98
CA ILE A 14 -3.84 6.29 -2.32
C ILE A 14 -3.78 5.52 -0.98
N ALA A 15 -4.85 5.57 -0.18
CA ALA A 15 -4.96 4.88 1.10
C ALA A 15 -5.22 3.38 0.89
N GLY A 16 -4.13 2.66 0.60
CA GLY A 16 -4.05 1.20 0.58
C GLY A 16 -3.73 0.61 1.97
N PRO A 17 -3.08 -0.57 2.06
CA PRO A 17 -2.66 -1.15 3.34
C PRO A 17 -1.40 -0.50 3.91
N GLY A 18 -0.59 0.16 3.09
CA GLY A 18 0.68 0.73 3.54
C GLY A 18 0.57 1.62 4.80
N PRO A 19 -0.42 2.55 4.92
CA PRO A 19 -0.59 3.33 6.15
C PRO A 19 -1.11 2.50 7.33
N LEU A 20 -1.67 1.30 7.13
CA LEU A 20 -2.09 0.41 8.21
C LEU A 20 -0.94 -0.51 8.64
N VAL A 21 -0.41 -1.26 7.68
CA VAL A 21 0.59 -2.31 7.89
C VAL A 21 1.97 -1.74 8.20
N GLY A 22 2.41 -0.69 7.50
CA GLY A 22 3.75 -0.12 7.67
C GLY A 22 4.03 0.31 9.13
N PRO A 23 3.19 1.18 9.73
CA PRO A 23 3.34 1.58 11.12
C PRO A 23 3.27 0.41 12.10
N VAL A 24 2.39 -0.56 11.85
CA VAL A 24 2.27 -1.76 12.69
C VAL A 24 3.55 -2.59 12.64
N LEU A 25 4.11 -2.88 11.45
CA LEU A 25 5.37 -3.62 11.34
C LEU A 25 6.54 -2.84 11.98
N ALA A 26 6.57 -1.52 11.80
CA ALA A 26 7.62 -0.67 12.37
C ALA A 26 7.53 -0.51 13.90
N ALA A 27 6.40 -0.85 14.53
CA ALA A 27 6.23 -0.80 15.98
C ALA A 27 7.22 -1.70 16.73
N GLN A 28 7.88 -2.66 16.06
CA GLN A 28 8.99 -3.41 16.65
C GLN A 28 10.11 -2.51 17.17
N PHE A 29 10.32 -1.31 16.60
CA PHE A 29 11.34 -0.36 17.05
C PHE A 29 10.90 0.48 18.26
N GLY A 30 9.66 0.32 18.72
CA GLY A 30 8.98 1.24 19.62
C GLY A 30 8.07 2.21 18.86
N TYR A 31 7.25 2.97 19.60
CA TYR A 31 6.31 3.89 18.95
C TYR A 31 6.97 5.18 18.41
N LEU A 32 8.10 5.62 18.99
CA LEU A 32 8.63 6.96 18.74
C LEU A 32 9.20 7.15 17.32
N PRO A 33 10.06 6.26 16.78
CA PRO A 33 10.63 6.46 15.45
C PRO A 33 9.57 6.50 14.35
N GLY A 34 8.61 5.57 14.43
CA GLY A 34 7.49 5.50 13.49
C GLY A 34 6.60 6.74 13.57
N LEU A 35 6.23 7.18 14.78
CA LEU A 35 5.41 8.36 14.99
C LEU A 35 6.06 9.63 14.40
N LEU A 36 7.35 9.85 14.69
CA LEU A 36 8.08 11.01 14.17
C LEU A 36 8.14 11.00 12.65
N TRP A 37 8.39 9.84 12.05
CA TRP A 37 8.46 9.72 10.60
C TRP A 37 7.09 9.90 9.93
N ILE A 38 6.02 9.34 10.51
CA ILE A 38 4.65 9.57 10.01
C ILE A 38 4.34 11.08 9.99
N LEU A 39 4.59 11.79 11.09
CA LEU A 39 4.27 13.21 11.19
C LEU A 39 5.17 14.09 10.29
N ILE A 40 6.49 13.96 10.41
CA ILE A 40 7.44 14.80 9.68
C ILE A 40 7.46 14.43 8.20
N GLY A 41 7.51 13.14 7.90
CA GLY A 41 7.56 12.61 6.54
C GLY A 41 6.29 12.94 5.76
N ALA A 42 5.10 12.77 6.34
CA ALA A 42 3.85 13.12 5.66
C ALA A 42 3.73 14.62 5.38
N VAL A 43 4.02 15.48 6.37
CA VAL A 43 3.82 16.92 6.21
C VAL A 43 4.84 17.55 5.25
N LEU A 44 6.12 17.20 5.38
CA LEU A 44 7.21 17.82 4.62
C LEU A 44 7.52 17.08 3.31
N GLY A 45 7.24 15.77 3.24
CA GLY A 45 7.55 14.92 2.10
C GLY A 45 6.31 14.51 1.32
N GLY A 46 5.44 13.68 1.93
CA GLY A 46 4.32 13.04 1.24
C GLY A 46 3.32 14.05 0.68
N ALA A 47 2.89 15.01 1.49
CA ALA A 47 1.86 15.96 1.10
C ALA A 47 2.37 16.94 0.04
N VAL A 48 3.67 17.26 0.07
CA VAL A 48 4.37 18.00 -0.98
C VAL A 48 4.44 17.19 -2.26
N HIS A 49 4.90 15.94 -2.17
CA HIS A 49 5.05 15.00 -3.29
C HIS A 49 3.73 14.83 -4.06
N ASP A 50 2.62 14.61 -3.35
CA ASP A 50 1.32 14.38 -3.96
C ASP A 50 0.79 15.66 -4.62
N SER A 51 0.86 16.78 -3.90
CA SER A 51 0.37 18.07 -4.40
C SER A 51 1.13 18.55 -5.63
N ILE A 52 2.47 18.46 -5.61
CA ILE A 52 3.28 18.92 -6.73
C ILE A 52 3.12 18.01 -7.94
N THR A 53 3.05 16.69 -7.73
CA THR A 53 2.84 15.74 -8.84
C THR A 53 1.49 15.95 -9.49
N LEU A 54 0.45 16.16 -8.68
CA LEU A 54 -0.91 16.45 -9.15
C LEU A 54 -0.95 17.74 -9.96
N TRP A 55 -0.37 18.82 -9.43
CA TRP A 55 -0.29 20.10 -10.14
C TRP A 55 0.48 20.00 -11.45
N LEU A 56 1.64 19.34 -11.47
CA LEU A 56 2.44 19.15 -12.67
C LEU A 56 1.68 18.39 -13.75
N SER A 57 0.93 17.37 -13.35
CA SER A 57 0.14 16.54 -14.26
C SER A 57 -1.09 17.30 -14.79
N VAL A 58 -1.80 18.06 -13.95
CA VAL A 58 -2.92 18.92 -14.38
C VAL A 58 -2.48 19.88 -15.49
N ARG A 59 -1.34 20.54 -15.33
CA ARG A 59 -0.79 21.47 -16.34
C ARG A 59 -0.16 20.79 -17.56
N ARG A 60 -0.22 19.46 -17.64
CA ARG A 60 0.31 18.66 -18.75
C ARG A 60 -0.75 17.68 -19.28
N GLY A 61 -2.02 18.07 -19.25
CA GLY A 61 -3.13 17.29 -19.81
C GLY A 61 -3.41 15.98 -19.06
N GLY A 62 -3.04 15.92 -17.78
CA GLY A 62 -3.17 14.72 -16.96
C GLY A 62 -2.25 13.57 -17.39
N LYS A 63 -1.06 13.86 -17.92
CA LYS A 63 -0.05 12.87 -18.31
C LYS A 63 0.57 12.14 -17.10
N SER A 64 1.01 10.90 -17.32
CA SER A 64 1.74 10.10 -16.33
C SER A 64 3.12 10.69 -16.02
N VAL A 65 3.69 10.37 -14.85
CA VAL A 65 5.08 10.75 -14.51
C VAL A 65 6.09 10.30 -15.58
N GLY A 66 5.93 9.10 -16.14
CA GLY A 66 6.80 8.59 -17.20
C GLY A 66 6.77 9.46 -18.46
N GLN A 67 5.57 9.83 -18.93
CA GLN A 67 5.43 10.71 -20.08
C GLN A 67 5.92 12.13 -19.78
N MET A 68 5.70 12.64 -18.56
CA MET A 68 6.22 13.96 -18.17
C MET A 68 7.75 13.98 -18.12
N LEU A 69 8.41 12.91 -17.64
CA LEU A 69 9.87 12.75 -17.73
C LEU A 69 10.35 12.72 -19.19
N ARG A 70 9.61 12.05 -20.07
CA ARG A 70 9.90 12.03 -21.51
C ARG A 70 9.87 13.43 -22.12
N ASP A 71 8.83 14.19 -21.81
CA ASP A 71 8.59 15.54 -22.37
C ASP A 71 9.56 16.58 -21.78
N GLU A 72 9.85 16.51 -20.48
CA GLU A 72 10.57 17.56 -19.76
C GLU A 72 12.08 17.33 -19.66
N VAL A 73 12.53 16.07 -19.66
CA VAL A 73 13.94 15.67 -19.48
C VAL A 73 14.52 15.07 -20.76
N GLY A 74 13.77 14.19 -21.42
CA GLY A 74 14.12 13.65 -22.72
C GLY A 74 13.70 12.18 -22.94
N PRO A 75 13.84 11.66 -24.17
CA PRO A 75 13.30 10.36 -24.57
C PRO A 75 13.89 9.19 -23.78
N VAL A 76 15.20 9.21 -23.51
CA VAL A 76 15.89 8.16 -22.74
C VAL A 76 15.38 8.12 -21.30
N ALA A 77 15.28 9.27 -20.64
CA ALA A 77 14.76 9.37 -19.28
C ALA A 77 13.30 8.90 -19.21
N GLY A 78 12.48 9.25 -20.21
CA GLY A 78 11.10 8.77 -20.32
C GLY A 78 10.99 7.26 -20.47
N THR A 79 11.79 6.64 -21.35
CA THR A 79 11.79 5.18 -21.53
C THR A 79 12.25 4.46 -20.26
N LEU A 80 13.32 4.92 -19.62
CA LEU A 80 13.78 4.39 -18.33
C LEU A 80 12.69 4.53 -17.26
N ALA A 81 12.02 5.67 -17.21
CA ALA A 81 10.94 5.91 -16.26
C ALA A 81 9.80 4.92 -16.46
N VAL A 82 9.29 4.73 -17.67
CA VAL A 82 8.17 3.79 -17.91
C VAL A 82 8.54 2.35 -17.57
N ILE A 83 9.76 1.90 -17.91
CA ILE A 83 10.25 0.56 -17.54
C ILE A 83 10.33 0.43 -16.01
N GLY A 84 10.89 1.45 -15.33
CA GLY A 84 10.99 1.49 -13.88
C GLY A 84 9.62 1.50 -13.21
N LEU A 85 8.70 2.35 -13.68
CA LEU A 85 7.32 2.43 -13.21
C LEU A 85 6.63 1.08 -13.33
N LEU A 86 6.74 0.40 -14.48
CA LEU A 86 6.14 -0.90 -14.72
C LEU A 86 6.71 -1.99 -13.82
N GLY A 87 8.04 -2.06 -13.68
CA GLY A 87 8.68 -3.04 -12.80
C GLY A 87 8.33 -2.81 -11.33
N ILE A 88 8.35 -1.56 -10.86
CA ILE A 88 8.02 -1.22 -9.48
C ILE A 88 6.55 -1.53 -9.19
N ILE A 89 5.61 -1.02 -10.00
CA ILE A 89 4.18 -1.25 -9.74
C ILE A 89 3.83 -2.74 -9.78
N THR A 90 4.51 -3.55 -10.60
CA THR A 90 4.36 -5.01 -10.61
C THR A 90 4.66 -5.61 -9.23
N ILE A 91 5.75 -5.20 -8.58
CA ILE A 91 6.10 -5.68 -7.24
C ILE A 91 5.14 -5.12 -6.19
N LEU A 92 4.78 -3.84 -6.29
CA LEU A 92 3.84 -3.24 -5.35
C LEU A 92 2.53 -4.04 -5.33
N MET A 93 1.98 -4.32 -6.51
CA MET A 93 0.75 -5.09 -6.68
C MET A 93 0.84 -6.50 -6.09
N ALA A 94 1.97 -7.19 -6.29
CA ALA A 94 2.20 -8.52 -5.72
C ALA A 94 2.20 -8.49 -4.18
N VAL A 95 2.87 -7.52 -3.57
CA VAL A 95 2.94 -7.40 -2.10
C VAL A 95 1.61 -7.01 -1.50
N LEU A 96 0.87 -6.09 -2.14
CA LEU A 96 -0.48 -5.72 -1.72
C LEU A 96 -1.40 -6.95 -1.72
N ALA A 97 -1.40 -7.72 -2.81
CA ALA A 97 -2.19 -8.93 -2.89
C ALA A 97 -1.77 -9.98 -1.87
N LEU A 98 -0.47 -10.11 -1.57
CA LEU A 98 0.05 -11.04 -0.57
C LEU A 98 -0.54 -10.76 0.81
N VAL A 99 -0.64 -9.49 1.23
CA VAL A 99 -1.24 -9.12 2.52
C VAL A 99 -2.68 -9.61 2.63
N VAL A 100 -3.49 -9.44 1.57
CA VAL A 100 -4.89 -9.93 1.55
C VAL A 100 -4.93 -11.45 1.63
N VAL A 101 -4.10 -12.14 0.84
CA VAL A 101 -4.03 -13.60 0.89
C VAL A 101 -3.69 -14.08 2.30
N ARG A 102 -2.72 -13.46 2.96
CA ARG A 102 -2.29 -13.86 4.31
C ARG A 102 -3.34 -13.51 5.38
N ALA A 103 -4.06 -12.42 5.23
CA ALA A 103 -5.14 -12.05 6.14
C ALA A 103 -6.33 -13.03 6.04
N LEU A 104 -6.70 -13.44 4.82
CA LEU A 104 -7.89 -14.26 4.54
C LEU A 104 -7.64 -15.77 4.52
N ALA A 105 -6.40 -16.22 4.38
CA ALA A 105 -6.06 -17.64 4.40
C ALA A 105 -6.59 -18.28 5.69
N GLU A 106 -7.30 -19.40 5.51
CA GLU A 106 -7.87 -20.19 6.60
C GLU A 106 -8.88 -19.41 7.49
N SER A 107 -9.39 -18.26 7.04
CA SER A 107 -10.42 -17.47 7.75
C SER A 107 -11.76 -17.52 7.00
N PRO A 108 -12.67 -18.47 7.33
CA PRO A 108 -13.94 -18.61 6.64
C PRO A 108 -14.86 -17.41 6.80
N TRP A 109 -14.86 -16.76 7.98
CA TRP A 109 -15.60 -15.54 8.22
C TRP A 109 -15.11 -14.43 7.28
N GLY A 110 -13.81 -14.17 7.27
CA GLY A 110 -13.20 -13.11 6.46
C GLY A 110 -13.47 -13.32 4.97
N LEU A 111 -13.23 -14.53 4.45
CA LEU A 111 -13.43 -14.82 3.03
C LEU A 111 -14.90 -14.72 2.62
N PHE A 112 -15.83 -15.30 3.40
CA PHE A 112 -17.27 -15.23 3.14
C PHE A 112 -17.73 -13.77 3.01
N THR A 113 -17.30 -12.94 3.96
CA THR A 113 -17.66 -11.54 4.01
C THR A 113 -17.20 -10.81 2.75
N ILE A 114 -15.92 -10.98 2.36
CA ILE A 114 -15.37 -10.34 1.16
C ILE A 114 -16.05 -10.81 -0.12
N VAL A 115 -16.31 -12.11 -0.25
CA VAL A 115 -17.01 -12.67 -1.41
C VAL A 115 -18.42 -12.06 -1.55
N LEU A 116 -19.17 -11.90 -0.45
CA LEU A 116 -20.51 -11.29 -0.49
C LEU A 116 -20.51 -9.78 -0.76
N THR A 117 -19.41 -9.08 -0.52
CA THR A 117 -19.33 -7.66 -0.90
C THR A 117 -19.32 -7.45 -2.42
N MET A 118 -18.90 -8.45 -3.21
CA MET A 118 -18.88 -8.37 -4.68
C MET A 118 -20.29 -8.28 -5.31
N PRO A 119 -21.24 -9.21 -5.04
CA PRO A 119 -22.60 -9.10 -5.54
C PRO A 119 -23.31 -7.86 -4.98
N LEU A 120 -23.03 -7.47 -3.73
CA LEU A 120 -23.53 -6.23 -3.15
C LEU A 120 -23.08 -5.01 -3.96
N ALA A 121 -21.79 -4.92 -4.31
CA ALA A 121 -21.25 -3.84 -5.13
C ALA A 121 -21.86 -3.82 -6.54
N LEU A 122 -22.08 -4.98 -7.16
CA LEU A 122 -22.75 -5.08 -8.47
C LEU A 122 -24.20 -4.59 -8.39
N ALA A 123 -24.95 -5.00 -7.37
CA ALA A 123 -26.32 -4.55 -7.14
C ALA A 123 -26.38 -3.03 -6.93
N MET A 124 -25.44 -2.48 -6.14
CA MET A 124 -25.30 -1.03 -5.99
C MET A 124 -24.95 -0.34 -7.31
N GLY A 125 -24.03 -0.89 -8.11
CA GLY A 125 -23.66 -0.35 -9.42
C GLY A 125 -24.85 -0.25 -10.37
N LEU A 126 -25.67 -1.29 -10.42
CA LEU A 126 -26.90 -1.31 -11.21
C LEU A 126 -27.94 -0.33 -10.63
N GLY A 127 -28.08 -0.26 -9.31
CA GLY A 127 -29.02 0.65 -8.64
C GLY A 127 -28.65 2.14 -8.75
N MET A 128 -27.35 2.46 -8.80
CA MET A 128 -26.83 3.81 -9.01
C MET A 128 -26.88 4.23 -10.48
N ARG A 129 -26.98 3.28 -11.42
CA ARG A 129 -27.03 3.58 -12.85
C ARG A 129 -28.33 4.32 -13.20
N GLY A 130 -28.20 5.61 -13.55
CA GLY A 130 -29.36 6.45 -13.87
C GLY A 130 -30.14 6.93 -12.64
N ALA A 131 -29.62 6.71 -11.43
CA ALA A 131 -30.20 7.25 -10.20
C ALA A 131 -29.89 8.76 -10.08
N GLY A 132 -30.89 9.56 -9.71
CA GLY A 132 -30.70 10.93 -9.25
C GLY A 132 -30.14 10.98 -7.80
N GLY A 133 -29.89 12.20 -7.29
CA GLY A 133 -29.24 12.40 -5.99
C GLY A 133 -29.89 11.64 -4.82
N ALA A 134 -31.19 11.81 -4.59
CA ALA A 134 -31.89 11.17 -3.47
C ALA A 134 -31.90 9.63 -3.56
N ARG A 135 -32.00 9.07 -4.76
CA ARG A 135 -31.96 7.61 -4.99
C ARG A 135 -30.55 7.05 -4.74
N THR A 136 -29.51 7.81 -5.06
CA THR A 136 -28.11 7.45 -4.76
C THR A 136 -27.87 7.36 -3.25
N ALA A 137 -28.42 8.30 -2.46
CA ALA A 137 -28.31 8.24 -1.00
C ALA A 137 -28.94 6.97 -0.42
N TRP A 138 -30.13 6.59 -0.87
CA TRP A 138 -30.78 5.33 -0.44
C TRP A 138 -29.99 4.08 -0.81
N VAL A 139 -29.47 4.01 -2.04
CA VAL A 139 -28.59 2.90 -2.45
C VAL A 139 -27.34 2.83 -1.58
N THR A 140 -26.82 3.98 -1.15
CA THR A 140 -25.67 4.05 -0.22
C THR A 140 -26.02 3.50 1.15
N VAL A 141 -27.14 3.94 1.75
CA VAL A 141 -27.60 3.45 3.07
C VAL A 141 -27.84 1.94 3.03
N LEU A 142 -28.53 1.44 2.01
CA LEU A 142 -28.74 0.01 1.82
C LEU A 142 -27.43 -0.74 1.60
N GLY A 143 -26.47 -0.15 0.88
CA GLY A 143 -25.13 -0.70 0.71
C GLY A 143 -24.37 -0.83 2.02
N VAL A 144 -24.37 0.21 2.86
CA VAL A 144 -23.71 0.19 4.18
C VAL A 144 -24.36 -0.83 5.10
N LEU A 145 -25.69 -0.86 5.17
CA LEU A 145 -26.44 -1.85 5.95
C LEU A 145 -26.20 -3.27 5.43
N GLY A 146 -26.18 -3.45 4.12
CA GLY A 146 -25.87 -4.73 3.47
C GLY A 146 -24.48 -5.22 3.81
N LEU A 147 -23.49 -4.32 3.84
CA LEU A 147 -22.11 -4.67 4.20
C LEU A 147 -21.96 -5.07 5.67
N ILE A 148 -22.61 -4.34 6.59
CA ILE A 148 -22.70 -4.76 8.00
C ILE A 148 -23.39 -6.13 8.09
N GLY A 149 -24.45 -6.34 7.31
CA GLY A 149 -25.12 -7.63 7.16
C GLY A 149 -24.20 -8.74 6.66
N CYS A 150 -23.30 -8.47 5.70
CA CYS A 150 -22.31 -9.43 5.21
C CYS A 150 -21.34 -9.86 6.32
N VAL A 151 -20.86 -8.92 7.16
CA VAL A 151 -19.98 -9.25 8.29
C VAL A 151 -20.71 -10.14 9.28
N TRP A 152 -21.96 -9.79 9.61
CA TRP A 152 -22.76 -10.57 10.56
C TRP A 152 -23.08 -11.97 10.01
N ALA A 153 -23.43 -12.07 8.72
CA ALA A 153 -23.64 -13.34 8.03
C ALA A 153 -22.35 -14.19 7.94
N GLY A 154 -21.18 -13.55 7.91
CA GLY A 154 -19.88 -14.22 8.00
C GLY A 154 -19.71 -15.05 9.27
N LYS A 155 -20.22 -14.56 10.41
CA LYS A 155 -20.26 -15.33 11.66
C LYS A 155 -21.05 -16.62 11.49
N TRP A 156 -22.27 -16.49 10.98
CA TRP A 156 -23.17 -17.63 10.74
C TRP A 156 -22.55 -18.64 9.76
N ALA A 157 -21.86 -18.17 8.73
CA ALA A 157 -21.16 -19.02 7.77
C ALA A 157 -19.97 -19.76 8.42
N ALA A 158 -19.23 -19.11 9.33
CA ALA A 158 -18.13 -19.73 10.06
C ALA A 158 -18.60 -20.76 11.10
N GLU A 159 -19.78 -20.55 11.70
CA GLU A 159 -20.38 -21.50 12.65
C GLU A 159 -21.06 -22.70 11.95
N THR A 160 -21.43 -22.57 10.68
CA THR A 160 -22.07 -23.63 9.89
C THR A 160 -21.01 -24.54 9.24
N PRO A 161 -20.89 -25.83 9.60
CA PRO A 161 -19.77 -26.68 9.18
C PRO A 161 -19.56 -26.79 7.66
N VAL A 162 -20.66 -26.85 6.89
CA VAL A 162 -20.61 -26.94 5.43
C VAL A 162 -20.06 -25.65 4.82
N LEU A 163 -20.53 -24.50 5.29
CA LEU A 163 -20.09 -23.19 4.80
C LEU A 163 -18.67 -22.88 5.26
N ALA A 164 -18.33 -23.18 6.52
CA ALA A 164 -16.98 -23.03 7.05
C ALA A 164 -15.97 -23.78 6.19
N LYS A 165 -16.24 -25.05 5.86
CA LYS A 165 -15.38 -25.85 4.98
C LYS A 165 -15.30 -25.26 3.56
N MET A 166 -16.41 -24.75 3.03
CA MET A 166 -16.46 -24.14 1.70
C MET A 166 -15.65 -22.85 1.59
N PHE A 167 -15.55 -22.06 2.67
CA PHE A 167 -14.85 -20.76 2.70
C PHE A 167 -13.49 -20.79 3.43
N THR A 168 -13.01 -21.96 3.85
CA THR A 168 -11.65 -22.13 4.40
C THR A 168 -10.69 -22.43 3.25
N TRP A 169 -10.20 -21.38 2.58
CA TRP A 169 -9.27 -21.53 1.45
C TRP A 169 -7.83 -21.36 1.89
N GLU A 170 -6.96 -22.20 1.34
CA GLU A 170 -5.52 -22.06 1.49
C GLU A 170 -4.99 -20.88 0.67
N ALA A 171 -3.81 -20.38 1.08
CA ALA A 171 -3.18 -19.23 0.46
C ALA A 171 -2.97 -19.36 -1.08
N PRO A 172 -2.57 -20.52 -1.66
CA PRO A 172 -2.40 -20.65 -3.10
C PRO A 172 -3.71 -20.49 -3.90
N THR A 173 -4.81 -21.04 -3.39
CA THR A 173 -6.15 -20.91 -4.01
C THR A 173 -6.64 -19.47 -3.99
N LEU A 174 -6.41 -18.78 -2.86
CA LEU A 174 -6.69 -17.35 -2.73
C LEU A 174 -5.84 -16.51 -3.68
N ALA A 175 -4.57 -16.85 -3.87
CA ALA A 175 -3.69 -16.15 -4.81
C ALA A 175 -4.23 -16.17 -6.24
N TRP A 176 -4.61 -17.34 -6.73
CA TRP A 176 -5.24 -17.49 -8.05
C TRP A 176 -6.56 -16.73 -8.16
N SER A 177 -7.34 -16.70 -7.09
CA SER A 177 -8.62 -16.00 -7.04
C SER A 177 -8.45 -14.47 -7.07
N ILE A 178 -7.44 -13.92 -6.39
CA ILE A 178 -7.12 -12.48 -6.44
C ILE A 178 -6.56 -12.09 -7.81
N MET A 179 -5.78 -12.96 -8.45
CA MET A 179 -5.34 -12.75 -9.85
C MET A 179 -6.53 -12.71 -10.81
N GLY A 180 -7.45 -13.69 -10.70
CA GLY A 180 -8.69 -13.72 -11.48
C GLY A 180 -9.54 -12.47 -11.27
N TYR A 181 -9.72 -12.08 -10.00
CA TYR A 181 -10.41 -10.85 -9.62
C TYR A 181 -9.76 -9.61 -10.27
N GLY A 182 -8.44 -9.42 -10.12
CA GLY A 182 -7.72 -8.28 -10.68
C GLY A 182 -7.84 -8.20 -12.20
N LEU A 183 -7.79 -9.35 -12.89
CA LEU A 183 -7.99 -9.44 -14.34
C LEU A 183 -9.42 -9.04 -14.74
N THR A 184 -10.43 -9.57 -14.06
CA THR A 184 -11.83 -9.24 -14.35
C THR A 184 -12.11 -7.76 -14.04
N ALA A 185 -11.65 -7.25 -12.90
CA ALA A 185 -11.87 -5.86 -12.47
C ALA A 185 -11.14 -4.83 -13.36
N SER A 186 -10.01 -5.18 -13.97
CA SER A 186 -9.29 -4.29 -14.90
C SER A 186 -9.96 -4.15 -16.26
N ILE A 187 -10.73 -5.18 -16.68
CA ILE A 187 -11.44 -5.23 -17.96
C ILE A 187 -12.88 -4.71 -17.83
N LEU A 188 -13.57 -4.98 -16.72
CA LEU A 188 -14.96 -4.56 -16.52
C LEU A 188 -15.12 -3.02 -16.52
N PRO A 189 -16.28 -2.52 -17.00
CA PRO A 189 -16.59 -1.10 -16.95
C PRO A 189 -16.52 -0.55 -15.51
N ILE A 190 -15.90 0.64 -15.38
CA ILE A 190 -15.67 1.30 -14.08
C ILE A 190 -16.97 1.42 -13.26
N TRP A 191 -18.07 1.79 -13.90
CA TRP A 191 -19.35 2.04 -13.23
C TRP A 191 -20.01 0.78 -12.65
N LEU A 192 -19.69 -0.41 -13.16
CA LEU A 192 -20.41 -1.64 -12.82
C LEU A 192 -19.94 -2.24 -11.48
N LEU A 193 -18.61 -2.30 -11.28
CA LEU A 193 -18.03 -2.93 -10.09
C LEU A 193 -17.18 -1.94 -9.29
N LEU A 194 -16.22 -1.27 -9.93
CA LEU A 194 -15.23 -0.46 -9.22
C LEU A 194 -15.85 0.78 -8.57
N ALA A 195 -16.60 1.60 -9.31
CA ALA A 195 -17.19 2.82 -8.79
C ALA A 195 -18.12 2.60 -7.58
N PRO A 196 -19.12 1.68 -7.61
CA PRO A 196 -20.00 1.46 -6.47
C PRO A 196 -19.25 0.85 -5.27
N ARG A 197 -18.29 -0.05 -5.53
CA ARG A 197 -17.44 -0.66 -4.50
C ARG A 197 -16.56 0.38 -3.82
N ASP A 198 -15.86 1.20 -4.60
CA ASP A 198 -14.98 2.25 -4.09
C ASP A 198 -15.78 3.33 -3.37
N TYR A 199 -16.99 3.62 -3.84
CA TYR A 199 -17.88 4.55 -3.17
C TYR A 199 -18.30 4.03 -1.78
N LEU A 200 -18.77 2.78 -1.69
CA LEU A 200 -19.08 2.13 -0.41
C LEU A 200 -17.86 2.04 0.51
N SER A 201 -16.73 1.62 -0.05
CA SER A 201 -15.44 1.53 0.63
C SER A 201 -15.05 2.89 1.18
N SER A 202 -15.12 3.97 0.41
CA SER A 202 -14.74 5.34 0.84
C SER A 202 -15.48 5.82 2.09
N PHE A 203 -16.78 5.56 2.20
CA PHE A 203 -17.55 5.90 3.41
C PHE A 203 -17.09 5.08 4.61
N LEU A 204 -16.87 3.78 4.42
CA LEU A 204 -16.32 2.92 5.47
C LEU A 204 -14.90 3.36 5.85
N LYS A 205 -14.06 3.71 4.86
CA LYS A 205 -12.68 4.18 5.02
C LYS A 205 -12.66 5.38 5.97
N ILE A 206 -13.33 6.45 5.56
CA ILE A 206 -13.30 7.73 6.27
C ILE A 206 -14.09 7.62 7.59
N GLY A 207 -15.27 6.99 7.57
CA GLY A 207 -16.14 6.86 8.74
C GLY A 207 -15.51 6.01 9.85
N THR A 208 -14.95 4.85 9.53
CA THR A 208 -14.32 3.96 10.51
C THR A 208 -13.07 4.58 11.11
N VAL A 209 -12.21 5.20 10.28
CA VAL A 209 -11.00 5.87 10.74
C VAL A 209 -11.34 7.06 11.63
N ALA A 210 -12.35 7.86 11.26
CA ALA A 210 -12.82 8.96 12.08
C ALA A 210 -13.37 8.45 13.42
N ALA A 211 -14.19 7.39 13.41
CA ALA A 211 -14.72 6.78 14.61
C ALA A 211 -13.60 6.24 15.53
N LEU A 212 -12.62 5.52 14.96
CA LEU A 212 -11.45 5.05 15.69
C LEU A 212 -10.66 6.22 16.27
N GLY A 213 -10.46 7.30 15.52
CA GLY A 213 -9.78 8.50 15.99
C GLY A 213 -10.49 9.17 17.17
N VAL A 214 -11.82 9.28 17.13
CA VAL A 214 -12.62 9.80 18.25
C VAL A 214 -12.50 8.89 19.47
N VAL A 215 -12.62 7.57 19.29
CA VAL A 215 -12.49 6.61 20.39
C VAL A 215 -11.09 6.67 21.01
N VAL A 216 -10.03 6.73 20.20
CA VAL A 216 -8.65 6.87 20.69
C VAL A 216 -8.46 8.18 21.44
N ALA A 217 -9.00 9.29 20.95
CA ALA A 217 -8.89 10.59 21.60
C ALA A 217 -9.61 10.64 22.97
N ILE A 218 -10.75 9.95 23.10
CA ILE A 218 -11.52 9.88 24.34
C ILE A 218 -10.92 8.88 25.33
N LEU A 219 -10.58 7.67 24.87
CA LEU A 219 -10.07 6.61 25.74
C LEU A 219 -8.61 6.83 26.16
N ALA A 220 -7.83 7.56 25.35
CA ALA A 220 -6.41 7.79 25.53
C ALA A 220 -5.66 6.51 25.95
N PRO A 221 -5.68 5.45 25.12
CA PRO A 221 -5.12 4.15 25.51
C PRO A 221 -3.63 4.27 25.84
N GLN A 222 -3.24 3.73 26.99
CA GLN A 222 -1.83 3.67 27.36
C GLN A 222 -1.07 2.80 26.35
N LEU A 223 -0.02 3.37 25.76
CA LEU A 223 0.89 2.63 24.89
C LEU A 223 1.75 1.70 25.75
N GLN A 224 1.58 0.39 25.57
CA GLN A 224 2.32 -0.67 26.25
C GLN A 224 3.68 -0.90 25.59
N MET A 225 3.80 -0.62 24.29
CA MET A 225 5.09 -0.61 23.60
C MET A 225 5.93 0.58 24.10
N PRO A 226 7.22 0.39 24.46
CA PRO A 226 8.07 1.51 24.86
C PRO A 226 8.34 2.47 23.70
N ALA A 227 8.84 3.67 24.03
CA ALA A 227 9.22 4.68 23.03
C ALA A 227 10.26 4.13 22.04
N LEU A 228 11.26 3.43 22.58
CA LEU A 228 12.28 2.70 21.84
C LEU A 228 12.41 1.30 22.42
N THR A 229 12.53 0.31 21.55
CA THR A 229 12.92 -1.05 21.94
C THR A 229 14.42 -1.25 21.67
N ARG A 230 14.98 -2.37 22.15
CA ARG A 230 16.35 -2.75 21.81
C ARG A 230 16.57 -3.05 20.32
N PHE A 231 15.50 -3.29 19.57
CA PHE A 231 15.56 -3.69 18.17
C PHE A 231 15.92 -2.55 17.21
N ILE A 232 16.17 -1.33 17.72
CA ILE A 232 16.72 -0.23 16.92
C ILE A 232 18.05 -0.57 16.24
N ASP A 233 18.79 -1.55 16.79
CA ASP A 233 20.04 -2.10 16.26
C ASP A 233 19.85 -3.03 15.05
N GLY A 234 18.60 -3.43 14.77
CA GLY A 234 18.24 -4.32 13.66
C GLY A 234 18.11 -5.79 14.02
N SER A 235 18.18 -6.15 15.30
CA SER A 235 17.96 -7.51 15.80
C SER A 235 16.48 -7.93 15.89
N GLY A 236 15.56 -7.06 15.42
CA GLY A 236 14.11 -7.24 15.50
C GLY A 236 13.59 -8.57 14.92
N PRO A 237 12.61 -9.22 15.57
CA PRO A 237 12.07 -10.51 15.13
C PRO A 237 11.05 -10.40 14.00
N VAL A 238 10.43 -9.22 13.78
CA VAL A 238 9.40 -9.02 12.74
C VAL A 238 10.04 -8.88 11.38
N PHE A 239 11.07 -8.02 11.28
CA PHE A 239 11.94 -7.94 10.11
C PHE A 239 13.35 -7.50 10.53
N ALA A 240 14.35 -7.95 9.76
CA ALA A 240 15.74 -7.59 9.99
C ALA A 240 16.08 -6.20 9.46
N GLY A 241 16.95 -5.49 10.19
CA GLY A 241 17.53 -4.22 9.78
C GLY A 241 17.34 -3.09 10.81
N PRO A 242 18.34 -2.22 11.01
CA PRO A 242 18.29 -1.14 12.00
C PRO A 242 17.23 -0.09 11.69
N VAL A 243 16.88 0.74 12.68
CA VAL A 243 15.84 1.77 12.55
C VAL A 243 16.08 2.69 11.35
N PHE A 244 17.32 3.12 11.12
CA PHE A 244 17.72 3.76 9.88
C PHE A 244 18.45 2.74 9.00
N PRO A 245 18.07 2.56 7.72
CA PRO A 245 16.99 3.26 6.98
C PRO A 245 15.63 2.53 7.02
N PHE A 246 15.50 1.40 7.72
CA PHE A 246 14.37 0.48 7.53
C PHE A 246 13.03 0.98 8.06
N CYS A 247 13.00 1.77 9.13
CA CYS A 247 11.75 2.39 9.61
C CYS A 247 11.11 3.26 8.52
N PHE A 248 11.94 4.01 7.78
CA PHE A 248 11.49 4.94 6.75
C PHE A 248 10.94 4.22 5.52
N ILE A 249 11.58 3.13 5.06
CA ILE A 249 11.08 2.35 3.91
C ILE A 249 9.90 1.45 4.28
N THR A 250 9.81 1.00 5.53
CA THR A 250 8.70 0.18 6.02
C THR A 250 7.43 1.01 6.14
N ILE A 251 7.52 2.23 6.67
CA ILE A 251 6.42 3.21 6.69
C ILE A 251 6.55 4.09 5.45
N ALA A 252 6.32 3.52 4.27
CA ALA A 252 6.29 4.30 3.05
C ALA A 252 4.93 5.03 2.92
N CYS A 253 3.82 4.30 2.76
CA CYS A 253 2.49 4.92 2.80
C CYS A 253 2.13 5.32 4.24
N GLY A 254 1.44 6.45 4.39
CA GLY A 254 1.28 7.15 5.67
C GLY A 254 2.40 8.16 5.98
N ALA A 255 3.52 8.13 5.26
CA ALA A 255 4.59 9.15 5.33
C ALA A 255 4.97 9.69 3.94
N VAL A 256 5.69 8.92 3.12
CA VAL A 256 6.01 9.31 1.74
C VAL A 256 5.88 8.09 0.81
N SER A 257 4.85 8.09 -0.04
CA SER A 257 4.56 6.98 -0.93
C SER A 257 4.73 7.33 -2.39
N GLY A 258 5.57 6.58 -3.11
CA GLY A 258 5.71 6.77 -4.55
C GLY A 258 4.52 6.28 -5.36
N PHE A 259 3.74 5.30 -4.87
CA PHE A 259 2.49 4.90 -5.54
C PHE A 259 1.52 6.07 -5.71
N HIS A 260 1.53 7.04 -4.78
CA HIS A 260 0.67 8.21 -4.88
C HIS A 260 0.98 9.05 -6.11
N CYS A 261 2.23 9.05 -6.61
CA CYS A 261 2.57 9.78 -7.83
C CYS A 261 1.85 9.21 -9.05
N LEU A 262 1.52 7.92 -9.04
CA LEU A 262 0.80 7.22 -10.10
C LEU A 262 -0.71 7.52 -10.07
N VAL A 263 -1.24 7.86 -8.90
CA VAL A 263 -2.65 8.28 -8.73
C VAL A 263 -2.78 9.80 -8.93
N ALA A 264 -1.82 10.57 -8.42
CA ALA A 264 -1.71 12.01 -8.58
C ALA A 264 -1.36 12.40 -10.02
N SER A 265 -0.76 11.50 -10.82
CA SER A 265 -0.60 11.67 -12.26
C SER A 265 -1.54 10.73 -13.03
N GLY A 266 -1.89 11.05 -14.27
CA GLY A 266 -2.62 10.10 -15.13
C GLY A 266 -4.12 9.90 -14.84
N THR A 267 -4.56 9.91 -13.57
CA THR A 267 -5.94 9.61 -13.15
C THR A 267 -6.63 10.80 -12.48
N THR A 268 -6.26 11.14 -11.24
CA THR A 268 -6.83 12.27 -10.46
C THR A 268 -6.83 13.62 -11.21
N PRO A 269 -5.76 14.00 -11.94
CA PRO A 269 -5.73 15.25 -12.70
C PRO A 269 -6.91 15.42 -13.66
N LYS A 270 -7.41 14.31 -14.22
CA LYS A 270 -8.49 14.31 -15.22
C LYS A 270 -9.89 14.47 -14.60
N LEU A 271 -9.98 14.41 -13.27
CA LEU A 271 -11.24 14.52 -12.52
C LEU A 271 -11.41 15.89 -11.86
N LEU A 272 -10.31 16.62 -11.65
CA LEU A 272 -10.31 17.95 -11.05
C LEU A 272 -11.02 18.97 -11.95
N ALA A 273 -11.85 19.80 -11.33
CA ALA A 273 -12.53 20.90 -12.01
C ALA A 273 -11.79 22.24 -11.88
N ASN A 274 -10.95 22.41 -10.85
CA ASN A 274 -10.22 23.65 -10.57
C ASN A 274 -8.84 23.32 -9.95
N GLU A 275 -7.79 24.06 -10.30
CA GLU A 275 -6.45 23.92 -9.70
C GLU A 275 -6.45 24.22 -8.19
N ALA A 276 -7.34 25.07 -7.69
CA ALA A 276 -7.45 25.39 -6.26
C ALA A 276 -7.79 24.16 -5.40
N ASP A 277 -8.48 23.18 -5.98
CA ASP A 277 -8.85 21.93 -5.29
C ASP A 277 -7.64 21.01 -5.06
N ILE A 278 -6.48 21.25 -5.71
CA ILE A 278 -5.26 20.46 -5.53
C ILE A 278 -4.81 20.46 -4.07
N ARG A 279 -4.94 21.58 -3.36
CA ARG A 279 -4.57 21.66 -1.94
C ARG A 279 -5.40 20.68 -1.09
N MET A 280 -6.69 20.57 -1.38
CA MET A 280 -7.57 19.66 -0.64
C MET A 280 -7.34 18.21 -1.07
N VAL A 281 -7.29 17.96 -2.39
CA VAL A 281 -7.23 16.62 -2.96
C VAL A 281 -5.85 15.99 -2.79
N GLY A 282 -4.76 16.70 -3.10
CA GLY A 282 -3.40 16.18 -2.93
C GLY A 282 -2.94 16.27 -1.47
N TYR A 283 -2.74 17.49 -0.96
CA TYR A 283 -2.20 17.70 0.39
C TYR A 283 -3.15 17.13 1.46
N GLY A 284 -4.43 17.48 1.40
CA GLY A 284 -5.41 17.06 2.41
C GLY A 284 -5.64 15.55 2.47
N ALA A 285 -5.62 14.85 1.34
CA ALA A 285 -5.77 13.40 1.33
C ALA A 285 -4.55 12.70 1.96
N MET A 286 -3.33 13.19 1.69
CA MET A 286 -2.13 12.68 2.33
C MET A 286 -2.13 12.91 3.85
N ILE A 287 -2.57 14.07 4.33
CA ILE A 287 -2.74 14.32 5.77
C ILE A 287 -3.79 13.39 6.39
N THR A 288 -4.86 13.09 5.64
CA THR A 288 -5.86 12.12 6.10
C THR A 288 -5.26 10.71 6.20
N GLU A 289 -4.42 10.31 5.24
CA GLU A 289 -3.69 9.04 5.29
C GLU A 289 -2.67 8.98 6.44
N MET A 290 -1.99 10.09 6.74
CA MET A 290 -1.11 10.22 7.91
C MET A 290 -1.89 9.94 9.21
N CYS A 291 -3.10 10.48 9.36
CA CYS A 291 -3.95 10.18 10.52
C CYS A 291 -4.28 8.69 10.62
N VAL A 292 -4.54 8.00 9.50
CA VAL A 292 -4.70 6.54 9.48
C VAL A 292 -3.45 5.85 10.02
N GLY A 293 -2.26 6.30 9.58
CA GLY A 293 -0.98 5.76 10.04
C GLY A 293 -0.73 5.93 11.54
N VAL A 294 -1.05 7.10 12.08
CA VAL A 294 -0.97 7.34 13.53
C VAL A 294 -1.92 6.40 14.28
N LEU A 295 -3.16 6.23 13.81
CA LEU A 295 -4.13 5.34 14.46
C LEU A 295 -3.72 3.88 14.40
N ALA A 296 -3.13 3.43 13.29
CA ALA A 296 -2.60 2.08 13.16
C ALA A 296 -1.44 1.83 14.13
N LEU A 297 -0.54 2.82 14.29
CA LEU A 297 0.55 2.76 15.26
C LEU A 297 0.02 2.70 16.70
N VAL A 298 -0.97 3.53 17.03
CA VAL A 298 -1.61 3.52 18.36
C VAL A 298 -2.28 2.17 18.62
N ALA A 299 -3.01 1.62 17.65
CA ALA A 299 -3.64 0.31 17.78
C ALA A 299 -2.60 -0.78 18.10
N ALA A 300 -1.50 -0.84 17.34
CA ALA A 300 -0.41 -1.81 17.57
C ALA A 300 0.36 -1.57 18.88
N CYS A 301 0.57 -0.32 19.28
CA CYS A 301 1.36 0.00 20.47
C CYS A 301 0.55 -0.06 21.77
N SER A 302 -0.79 -0.08 21.69
CA SER A 302 -1.69 -0.19 22.86
C SER A 302 -1.89 -1.62 23.35
N MET A 303 -1.57 -2.62 22.53
CA MET A 303 -1.67 -4.03 22.89
C MET A 303 -0.42 -4.50 23.67
N PRO A 304 -0.51 -5.57 24.46
CA PRO A 304 0.67 -6.17 25.10
C PRO A 304 1.75 -6.50 24.06
N ALA A 305 2.98 -6.04 24.30
CA ALA A 305 4.07 -6.18 23.32
C ALA A 305 4.40 -7.65 23.00
N GLY A 306 4.22 -8.57 23.96
CA GLY A 306 4.37 -10.01 23.73
C GLY A 306 3.36 -10.56 22.70
N GLU A 307 2.09 -10.16 22.79
CA GLU A 307 1.04 -10.52 21.80
C GLU A 307 1.38 -9.94 20.42
N TYR A 308 1.81 -8.69 20.37
CA TYR A 308 2.23 -8.03 19.12
C TYR A 308 3.31 -8.85 18.38
N PHE A 309 4.36 -9.28 19.09
CA PHE A 309 5.43 -10.07 18.49
C PHE A 309 4.97 -11.48 18.12
N ALA A 310 4.08 -12.09 18.90
CA ALA A 310 3.59 -13.45 18.66
C ALA A 310 2.72 -13.54 17.40
N ILE A 311 1.92 -12.50 17.13
CA ILE A 311 1.14 -12.41 15.90
C ILE A 311 2.06 -12.27 14.68
N ASN A 312 3.14 -11.49 14.82
CA ASN A 312 4.03 -11.15 13.71
C ASN A 312 5.20 -12.11 13.50
N LEU A 313 5.29 -13.20 14.26
CA LEU A 313 6.36 -14.20 14.13
C LEU A 313 5.77 -15.57 13.77
N ARG A 314 6.24 -16.15 12.65
CA ARG A 314 5.88 -17.52 12.26
C ARG A 314 6.71 -18.55 13.01
N GLY A 315 6.07 -19.67 13.31
CA GLY A 315 6.68 -20.84 13.91
C GLY A 315 5.65 -21.63 14.72
N GLU A 316 6.10 -22.75 15.28
CA GLU A 316 5.30 -23.51 16.23
C GLU A 316 4.99 -22.66 17.48
N PRO A 317 3.77 -22.74 18.04
CA PRO A 317 3.34 -21.92 19.18
C PRO A 317 4.35 -21.87 20.33
N ALA A 318 4.83 -23.02 20.79
CA ALA A 318 5.79 -23.12 21.88
C ALA A 318 7.11 -22.41 21.56
N ALA A 319 7.66 -22.62 20.37
CA ALA A 319 8.92 -22.02 19.94
C ALA A 319 8.82 -20.50 19.77
N VAL A 320 7.67 -20.01 19.28
CA VAL A 320 7.39 -18.57 19.16
C VAL A 320 7.32 -17.93 20.54
N VAL A 321 6.57 -18.53 21.47
CA VAL A 321 6.40 -18.04 22.84
C VAL A 321 7.73 -18.02 23.60
N GLU A 322 8.52 -19.09 23.51
CA GLU A 322 9.86 -19.16 24.12
C GLU A 322 10.78 -18.07 23.58
N LYS A 323 10.82 -17.91 22.25
CA LYS A 323 11.66 -16.92 21.59
C LYS A 323 11.26 -15.49 22.00
N ILE A 324 9.98 -15.16 22.04
CA ILE A 324 9.53 -13.80 22.38
C ILE A 324 9.74 -13.49 23.86
N THR A 325 9.53 -14.48 24.72
CA THR A 325 9.77 -14.35 26.17
C THR A 325 11.26 -14.17 26.47
N SER A 326 12.15 -14.93 25.82
CA SER A 326 13.61 -14.70 25.92
C SER A 326 14.04 -13.35 25.32
N LEU A 327 13.24 -12.83 24.38
CA LEU A 327 13.34 -11.47 23.88
C LEU A 327 12.74 -10.41 24.83
N GLY A 328 12.44 -10.73 26.08
CA GLY A 328 12.07 -9.76 27.11
C GLY A 328 10.64 -9.22 26.98
N PHE A 329 9.81 -9.88 26.17
CA PHE A 329 8.41 -9.56 25.98
C PHE A 329 7.58 -10.79 26.40
N PRO A 330 7.31 -10.98 27.71
CA PRO A 330 6.67 -12.20 28.18
C PRO A 330 5.29 -12.38 27.53
N VAL A 331 5.04 -13.59 27.04
CA VAL A 331 3.76 -14.03 26.47
C VAL A 331 3.61 -15.53 26.78
N THR A 332 2.38 -16.03 26.89
CA THR A 332 2.14 -17.46 27.12
C THR A 332 1.26 -18.05 26.01
N GLU A 333 1.35 -19.36 25.81
CA GLU A 333 0.46 -20.08 24.89
C GLU A 333 -1.01 -19.90 25.28
N GLN A 334 -1.32 -19.91 26.59
CA GLN A 334 -2.67 -19.68 27.09
C GLN A 334 -3.18 -18.29 26.72
N GLN A 335 -2.35 -17.24 26.88
CA GLN A 335 -2.73 -15.88 26.47
C GLN A 335 -3.05 -15.81 24.98
N MET A 336 -2.24 -16.45 24.13
CA MET A 336 -2.47 -16.47 22.69
C MET A 336 -3.69 -17.30 22.29
N ALA A 337 -3.97 -18.39 23.01
CA ALA A 337 -5.17 -19.21 22.82
C ALA A 337 -6.44 -18.44 23.23
N ASP A 338 -6.41 -17.73 24.36
CA ASP A 338 -7.49 -16.88 24.82
C ASP A 338 -7.74 -15.73 23.84
N LEU A 339 -6.66 -15.13 23.31
CA LEU A 339 -6.75 -14.11 22.28
C LEU A 339 -7.43 -14.65 21.01
N ALA A 340 -6.99 -15.81 20.50
CA ALA A 340 -7.58 -16.45 19.33
C ALA A 340 -9.07 -16.73 19.52
N LYS A 341 -9.44 -17.30 20.68
CA LYS A 341 -10.83 -17.55 21.05
C LYS A 341 -11.67 -16.27 21.11
N SER A 342 -11.11 -15.19 21.65
CA SER A 342 -11.81 -13.91 21.81
C SER A 342 -12.11 -13.21 20.47
N VAL A 343 -11.27 -13.44 19.44
CA VAL A 343 -11.47 -12.89 18.09
C VAL A 343 -12.16 -13.85 17.13
N GLY A 344 -12.43 -15.10 17.53
CA GLY A 344 -13.11 -16.09 16.68
C GLY A 344 -12.20 -16.81 15.68
N GLU A 345 -10.89 -16.86 15.95
CA GLU A 345 -9.90 -17.53 15.09
C GLU A 345 -9.35 -18.79 15.79
N SER A 346 -8.84 -19.74 15.00
CA SER A 346 -8.21 -20.97 15.52
C SER A 346 -6.86 -20.71 16.19
N THR A 347 -6.10 -19.76 15.65
CA THR A 347 -4.81 -19.32 16.17
C THR A 347 -4.56 -17.86 15.77
N MET A 348 -3.82 -17.16 16.61
CA MET A 348 -3.30 -15.81 16.31
C MET A 348 -1.79 -15.78 16.13
N ILE A 349 -1.08 -16.87 16.43
CA ILE A 349 0.36 -16.95 16.25
C ILE A 349 0.69 -17.07 14.76
N GLY A 350 1.66 -16.29 14.28
CA GLY A 350 2.12 -16.38 12.90
C GLY A 350 1.14 -15.88 11.83
N ARG A 351 0.05 -15.20 12.22
CA ARG A 351 -0.81 -14.41 11.33
C ARG A 351 -0.11 -13.10 10.95
N THR A 352 1.01 -13.24 10.24
CA THR A 352 1.91 -12.14 9.89
C THR A 352 1.34 -11.23 8.81
N GLY A 353 1.94 -10.05 8.66
CA GLY A 353 1.57 -9.08 7.63
C GLY A 353 0.95 -7.79 8.18
N GLY A 354 1.02 -7.57 9.51
CA GLY A 354 0.54 -6.37 10.19
C GLY A 354 -1.00 -6.22 10.24
N ALA A 355 -1.71 -6.69 9.22
CA ALA A 355 -3.17 -6.64 9.13
C ALA A 355 -3.88 -7.29 10.34
N PRO A 356 -3.53 -8.55 10.73
CA PRO A 356 -4.17 -9.18 11.88
C PRO A 356 -3.84 -8.47 13.20
N THR A 357 -2.63 -7.95 13.34
CA THR A 357 -2.21 -7.17 14.52
C THR A 357 -2.98 -5.86 14.63
N PHE A 358 -3.14 -5.13 13.52
CA PHE A 358 -3.98 -3.94 13.47
C PHE A 358 -5.41 -4.25 13.87
N ALA A 359 -5.99 -5.32 13.30
CA ALA A 359 -7.36 -5.74 13.59
C ALA A 359 -7.56 -6.10 15.08
N VAL A 360 -6.60 -6.79 15.69
CA VAL A 360 -6.62 -7.07 17.14
C VAL A 360 -6.55 -5.78 17.96
N GLY A 361 -5.59 -4.91 17.67
CA GLY A 361 -5.42 -3.65 18.41
C GLY A 361 -6.66 -2.75 18.31
N MET A 362 -7.21 -2.61 17.11
CA MET A 362 -8.47 -1.90 16.88
C MET A 362 -9.63 -2.54 17.65
N ALA A 363 -9.79 -3.87 17.58
CA ALA A 363 -10.84 -4.58 18.29
C ALA A 363 -10.72 -4.43 19.82
N GLN A 364 -9.52 -4.47 20.38
CA GLN A 364 -9.27 -4.24 21.80
C GLN A 364 -9.64 -2.81 22.23
N ILE A 365 -9.32 -1.80 21.41
CA ILE A 365 -9.69 -0.40 21.67
C ILE A 365 -11.22 -0.23 21.66
N PHE A 366 -11.92 -0.74 20.64
CA PHE A 366 -13.38 -0.66 20.56
C PHE A 366 -14.08 -1.51 21.63
N ALA A 367 -13.57 -2.69 21.96
CA ALA A 367 -14.14 -3.51 23.02
C ALA A 367 -14.08 -2.78 24.38
N LYS A 368 -13.01 -2.02 24.64
CA LYS A 368 -12.88 -1.18 25.84
C LYS A 368 -13.89 -0.03 25.85
N SER A 369 -14.22 0.58 24.71
CA SER A 369 -15.17 1.71 24.66
C SER A 369 -16.62 1.31 24.98
N VAL A 370 -16.98 0.05 24.79
CA VAL A 370 -18.36 -0.47 25.01
C VAL A 370 -18.48 -1.23 26.35
N GLY A 371 -17.46 -1.20 27.22
CA GLY A 371 -17.51 -1.78 28.56
C GLY A 371 -17.73 -3.31 28.57
N GLN A 372 -18.50 -3.83 29.54
CA GLN A 372 -18.70 -5.29 29.69
C GLN A 372 -19.42 -5.95 28.50
N ALA A 373 -20.19 -5.20 27.71
CA ALA A 373 -20.80 -5.68 26.47
C ALA A 373 -19.77 -5.91 25.35
N GLY A 374 -18.57 -5.32 25.44
CA GLY A 374 -17.53 -5.40 24.40
C GLY A 374 -16.90 -6.79 24.22
N LYS A 375 -16.92 -7.64 25.26
CA LYS A 375 -16.33 -9.01 25.18
C LYS A 375 -17.04 -9.91 24.17
N GLY A 376 -18.35 -9.72 23.98
CA GLY A 376 -19.14 -10.48 22.98
C GLY A 376 -19.03 -9.94 21.55
N VAL A 377 -18.39 -8.78 21.36
CA VAL A 377 -18.32 -8.06 20.08
C VAL A 377 -16.88 -7.98 19.55
N MET A 378 -15.89 -8.49 20.28
CA MET A 378 -14.48 -8.44 19.86
C MET A 378 -14.25 -9.18 18.52
N ALA A 379 -14.79 -10.39 18.36
CA ALA A 379 -14.76 -11.11 17.09
C ALA A 379 -15.41 -10.31 15.94
N LEU A 380 -16.55 -9.65 16.21
CA LEU A 380 -17.20 -8.79 15.22
C LEU A 380 -16.31 -7.62 14.81
N TRP A 381 -15.68 -6.93 15.77
CA TRP A 381 -14.76 -5.82 15.50
C TRP A 381 -13.49 -6.26 14.79
N TYR A 382 -12.93 -7.42 15.16
CA TYR A 382 -11.75 -8.00 14.51
C TYR A 382 -12.05 -8.35 13.05
N HIS A 383 -13.12 -9.10 12.78
CA HIS A 383 -13.49 -9.47 11.41
C HIS A 383 -13.99 -8.27 10.61
N PHE A 384 -14.61 -7.28 11.26
CA PHE A 384 -14.90 -6.00 10.64
C PHE A 384 -13.62 -5.27 10.23
N ALA A 385 -12.59 -5.22 11.09
CA ALA A 385 -11.30 -4.60 10.78
C ALA A 385 -10.54 -5.33 9.66
N ILE A 386 -10.54 -6.68 9.66
CA ILE A 386 -9.95 -7.47 8.57
C ILE A 386 -10.68 -7.23 7.26
N MET A 387 -12.01 -7.26 7.26
CA MET A 387 -12.79 -6.97 6.05
C MET A 387 -12.52 -5.54 5.57
N PHE A 388 -12.57 -4.57 6.48
CA PHE A 388 -12.28 -3.16 6.21
C PHE A 388 -10.92 -3.01 5.53
N GLU A 389 -9.87 -3.63 6.06
CA GLU A 389 -8.53 -3.58 5.50
C GLU A 389 -8.44 -4.32 4.16
N ALA A 390 -9.01 -5.52 4.04
CA ALA A 390 -9.02 -6.26 2.77
C ALA A 390 -9.76 -5.48 1.67
N LEU A 391 -10.84 -4.77 2.00
CA LEU A 391 -11.54 -3.89 1.06
C LEU A 391 -10.66 -2.72 0.60
N PHE A 392 -9.87 -2.12 1.51
CA PHE A 392 -8.89 -1.10 1.13
C PHE A 392 -7.90 -1.63 0.10
N ILE A 393 -7.33 -2.80 0.40
CA ILE A 393 -6.28 -3.39 -0.43
C ILE A 393 -6.83 -3.75 -1.81
N LEU A 394 -8.00 -4.38 -1.85
CA LEU A 394 -8.65 -4.74 -3.11
C LEU A 394 -8.96 -3.50 -3.97
N THR A 395 -9.34 -2.36 -3.37
CA THR A 395 -9.49 -1.08 -4.12
C THR A 395 -8.15 -0.62 -4.71
N THR A 396 -7.07 -0.69 -3.93
CA THR A 396 -5.73 -0.36 -4.45
C THR A 396 -5.29 -1.35 -5.54
N ILE A 397 -5.64 -2.64 -5.42
CA ILE A 397 -5.37 -3.64 -6.45
C ILE A 397 -6.11 -3.30 -7.74
N ASP A 398 -7.37 -2.88 -7.65
CA ASP A 398 -8.15 -2.48 -8.82
C ASP A 398 -7.53 -1.26 -9.51
N ALA A 399 -7.24 -0.20 -8.73
CA ALA A 399 -6.63 1.02 -9.24
C ALA A 399 -5.23 0.75 -9.83
N GLY A 400 -4.39 0.00 -9.12
CA GLY A 400 -3.04 -0.34 -9.53
C GLY A 400 -2.99 -1.26 -10.75
N THR A 401 -3.88 -2.25 -10.86
CA THR A 401 -3.99 -3.12 -12.05
C THR A 401 -4.41 -2.31 -13.28
N ARG A 402 -5.29 -1.32 -13.12
CA ARG A 402 -5.67 -0.41 -14.21
C ARG A 402 -4.53 0.51 -14.63
N ILE A 403 -3.82 1.11 -13.68
CA ILE A 403 -2.63 1.93 -13.96
C ILE A 403 -1.57 1.09 -14.66
N GLY A 404 -1.28 -0.11 -14.16
CA GLY A 404 -0.32 -1.06 -14.74
C GLY A 404 -0.71 -1.46 -16.16
N ARG A 405 -1.98 -1.77 -16.40
CA ARG A 405 -2.52 -2.01 -17.75
C ARG A 405 -2.25 -0.83 -18.68
N PHE A 406 -2.51 0.41 -18.25
CA PHE A 406 -2.24 1.60 -19.07
C PHE A 406 -0.75 1.75 -19.38
N LEU A 407 0.14 1.47 -18.42
CA LEU A 407 1.59 1.49 -18.64
C LEU A 407 2.04 0.39 -19.63
N VAL A 408 1.48 -0.81 -19.53
CA VAL A 408 1.75 -1.88 -20.51
C VAL A 408 1.23 -1.48 -21.89
N GLN A 409 0.03 -0.91 -22.00
CA GLN A 409 -0.49 -0.41 -23.27
C GLN A 409 0.38 0.71 -23.86
N GLU A 410 0.93 1.60 -23.02
CA GLU A 410 1.87 2.63 -23.46
C GLU A 410 3.10 2.00 -24.13
N VAL A 411 3.69 0.95 -23.50
CA VAL A 411 4.83 0.21 -24.06
C VAL A 411 4.43 -0.55 -25.34
N LEU A 412 3.28 -1.22 -25.34
CA LEU A 412 2.77 -1.91 -26.52
C LEU A 412 2.51 -0.94 -27.68
N GLY A 413 2.09 0.29 -27.39
CA GLY A 413 1.89 1.36 -28.37
C GLY A 413 3.19 1.81 -29.05
N TRP A 414 4.35 1.63 -28.41
CA TRP A 414 5.65 1.88 -29.02
C TRP A 414 6.02 0.80 -30.06
N LEU A 415 5.57 -0.44 -29.83
CA LEU A 415 5.75 -1.54 -30.78
C LEU A 415 4.74 -1.47 -31.92
N TRP A 416 3.46 -1.24 -31.59
CA TRP A 416 2.37 -1.15 -32.54
C TRP A 416 1.26 -0.20 -32.06
N LYS A 417 1.08 0.92 -32.77
CA LYS A 417 0.16 2.02 -32.39
C LYS A 417 -1.25 1.58 -31.97
N PRO A 418 -1.95 0.66 -32.68
CA PRO A 418 -3.32 0.24 -32.32
C PRO A 418 -3.43 -0.44 -30.94
N LEU A 419 -2.35 -1.03 -30.43
CA LEU A 419 -2.35 -1.65 -29.09
C LEU A 419 -2.23 -0.62 -27.96
N GLY A 420 -1.69 0.57 -28.27
CA GLY A 420 -1.58 1.68 -27.34
C GLY A 420 -2.86 2.51 -27.19
N GLU A 421 -3.88 2.26 -28.01
CA GLU A 421 -5.15 2.98 -27.92
C GLU A 421 -5.96 2.51 -26.70
N ILE A 422 -6.38 3.46 -25.86
CA ILE A 422 -7.17 3.19 -24.64
C ILE A 422 -8.49 2.47 -24.97
N ARG A 423 -9.05 2.71 -26.16
CA ARG A 423 -10.31 2.10 -26.63
C ARG A 423 -10.12 0.71 -27.23
N SER A 424 -8.88 0.27 -27.47
CA SER A 424 -8.59 -1.04 -28.02
C SER A 424 -8.94 -2.13 -27.00
N VAL A 425 -9.91 -2.97 -27.33
CA VAL A 425 -10.31 -4.11 -26.50
C VAL A 425 -9.16 -5.12 -26.42
N ALA A 426 -8.51 -5.39 -27.56
CA ALA A 426 -7.35 -6.29 -27.64
C ALA A 426 -6.16 -5.75 -26.85
N GLY A 427 -5.83 -4.46 -26.99
CA GLY A 427 -4.76 -3.82 -26.20
C GLY A 427 -5.06 -3.82 -24.70
N SER A 428 -6.31 -3.59 -24.32
CA SER A 428 -6.73 -3.60 -22.92
C SER A 428 -6.69 -5.01 -22.30
N ALA A 429 -7.14 -6.02 -23.04
CA ALA A 429 -7.11 -7.42 -22.61
C ALA A 429 -5.67 -7.93 -22.50
N LEU A 430 -4.86 -7.73 -23.55
CA LEU A 430 -3.44 -8.13 -23.56
C LEU A 430 -2.66 -7.42 -22.44
N GLY A 431 -2.83 -6.11 -22.30
CA GLY A 431 -2.19 -5.33 -21.25
C GLY A 431 -2.56 -5.82 -19.84
N SER A 432 -3.83 -6.21 -19.63
CA SER A 432 -4.28 -6.78 -18.35
C SER A 432 -3.67 -8.16 -18.09
N VAL A 433 -3.67 -9.05 -19.08
CA VAL A 433 -3.12 -10.41 -18.95
C VAL A 433 -1.62 -10.36 -18.66
N VAL A 434 -0.87 -9.54 -19.41
CA VAL A 434 0.58 -9.37 -19.19
C VAL A 434 0.87 -8.79 -17.81
N PHE A 435 0.14 -7.74 -17.42
CA PHE A 435 0.38 -7.10 -16.13
C PHE A 435 0.00 -8.03 -14.95
N VAL A 436 -1.17 -8.67 -15.01
CA VAL A 436 -1.63 -9.63 -13.98
C VAL A 436 -0.76 -10.87 -13.91
N GLY A 437 -0.29 -11.39 -15.05
CA GLY A 437 0.69 -12.47 -15.08
C GLY A 437 2.00 -12.07 -14.38
N GLY A 438 2.49 -10.85 -14.62
CA GLY A 438 3.71 -10.33 -14.02
C GLY A 438 3.63 -10.23 -12.50
N TRP A 439 2.64 -9.52 -11.95
CA TRP A 439 2.53 -9.37 -10.50
C TRP A 439 2.01 -10.65 -9.82
N GLY A 440 1.17 -11.42 -10.52
CA GLY A 440 0.66 -12.70 -10.06
C GLY A 440 1.74 -13.76 -9.88
N TRP A 441 2.77 -13.75 -10.74
CA TRP A 441 3.96 -14.60 -10.54
C TRP A 441 4.66 -14.29 -9.21
N PHE A 442 4.94 -13.02 -8.92
CA PHE A 442 5.54 -12.61 -7.66
C PHE A 442 4.65 -12.91 -6.45
N LEU A 443 3.33 -12.72 -6.58
CA LEU A 443 2.37 -13.10 -5.54
C LEU A 443 2.48 -14.59 -5.24
N TYR A 444 2.43 -15.45 -6.26
CA TYR A 444 2.49 -16.89 -6.08
C TYR A 444 3.80 -17.32 -5.41
N GLN A 445 4.94 -16.75 -5.83
CA GLN A 445 6.23 -17.00 -5.17
C GLN A 445 6.21 -16.58 -3.69
N GLY A 446 5.66 -15.41 -3.37
CA GLY A 446 5.53 -14.93 -1.98
C GLY A 446 4.57 -15.77 -1.13
N VAL A 447 3.55 -16.36 -1.75
CA VAL A 447 2.62 -17.28 -1.08
C VAL A 447 3.29 -18.62 -0.77
N MET A 448 4.13 -19.11 -1.68
CA MET A 448 4.87 -20.38 -1.53
C MET A 448 6.13 -20.26 -0.65
N ASP A 449 6.57 -19.04 -0.29
CA ASP A 449 7.70 -18.83 0.62
C ASP A 449 7.35 -19.34 2.04
N PRO A 450 8.12 -20.30 2.61
CA PRO A 450 7.91 -20.82 3.96
C PRO A 450 7.90 -19.74 5.04
N GLN A 451 8.68 -18.66 4.87
CA GLN A 451 8.72 -17.54 5.81
C GLN A 451 7.54 -16.57 5.66
N GLY A 452 6.63 -16.85 4.73
CA GLY A 452 5.42 -16.05 4.51
C GLY A 452 5.54 -14.98 3.43
N GLY A 453 6.70 -14.87 2.76
CA GLY A 453 6.94 -13.97 1.63
C GLY A 453 7.11 -12.50 2.02
N ILE A 454 6.55 -12.08 3.17
CA ILE A 454 6.61 -10.71 3.68
C ILE A 454 8.07 -10.29 3.97
N ASN A 455 8.86 -11.16 4.61
CA ASN A 455 10.26 -10.84 4.95
C ASN A 455 11.13 -10.59 3.71
N SER A 456 10.80 -11.26 2.61
CA SER A 456 11.53 -11.17 1.34
C SER A 456 11.00 -10.01 0.47
N LEU A 457 9.69 -9.89 0.31
CA LEU A 457 9.05 -8.96 -0.63
C LEU A 457 8.74 -7.58 -0.03
N TRP A 458 8.42 -7.48 1.26
CA TRP A 458 8.07 -6.19 1.89
C TRP A 458 9.20 -5.17 1.86
N PRO A 459 10.48 -5.54 2.09
CA PRO A 459 11.55 -4.57 1.97
C PRO A 459 11.80 -4.11 0.53
N ILE A 460 11.65 -5.02 -0.45
CA ILE A 460 11.73 -4.66 -1.87
C ILE A 460 10.58 -3.71 -2.21
N PHE A 461 9.38 -3.96 -1.70
CA PHE A 461 8.24 -3.06 -1.78
C PHE A 461 8.59 -1.67 -1.22
N GLY A 462 9.17 -1.59 -0.02
CA GLY A 462 9.53 -0.31 0.60
C GLY A 462 10.55 0.49 -0.23
N VAL A 463 11.62 -0.17 -0.67
CA VAL A 463 12.65 0.43 -1.54
C VAL A 463 12.03 0.87 -2.87
N ALA A 464 11.32 -0.02 -3.54
CA ALA A 464 10.72 0.26 -4.85
C ALA A 464 9.68 1.38 -4.77
N ASN A 465 8.84 1.41 -3.73
CA ASN A 465 7.86 2.47 -3.52
C ASN A 465 8.55 3.83 -3.32
N GLN A 466 9.62 3.92 -2.54
CA GLN A 466 10.33 5.19 -2.38
C GLN A 466 11.09 5.61 -3.65
N LEU A 467 11.62 4.66 -4.43
CA LEU A 467 12.24 4.94 -5.73
C LEU A 467 11.28 5.62 -6.72
N LEU A 468 9.98 5.27 -6.69
CA LEU A 468 8.95 6.02 -7.44
C LEU A 468 8.82 7.47 -6.98
N ALA A 469 8.84 7.72 -5.66
CA ALA A 469 8.77 9.07 -5.12
C ALA A 469 10.03 9.89 -5.49
N VAL A 470 11.21 9.26 -5.49
CA VAL A 470 12.47 9.87 -5.96
C VAL A 470 12.35 10.31 -7.42
N MET A 471 11.80 9.47 -8.31
CA MET A 471 11.58 9.85 -9.72
C MET A 471 10.61 11.04 -9.85
N ALA A 472 9.49 11.02 -9.12
CA ALA A 472 8.49 12.09 -9.16
C ALA A 472 9.04 13.42 -8.62
N LEU A 473 9.74 13.41 -7.48
CA LEU A 473 10.36 14.61 -6.92
C LEU A 473 11.53 15.13 -7.76
N SER A 474 12.26 14.25 -8.44
CA SER A 474 13.32 14.64 -9.39
C SER A 474 12.73 15.37 -10.60
N LEU A 475 11.63 14.85 -11.16
CA LEU A 475 10.87 15.53 -12.20
C LEU A 475 10.35 16.88 -11.70
N ALA A 476 9.73 16.92 -10.52
CA ALA A 476 9.15 18.12 -9.96
C ALA A 476 10.19 19.23 -9.74
N THR A 477 11.34 18.87 -9.16
CA THR A 477 12.47 19.78 -8.96
C THR A 477 12.97 20.32 -10.31
N THR A 478 13.11 19.45 -11.30
CA THR A 478 13.57 19.83 -12.65
C THR A 478 12.61 20.82 -13.31
N VAL A 479 11.31 20.56 -13.24
CA VAL A 479 10.30 21.45 -13.82
C VAL A 479 10.28 22.80 -13.10
N LEU A 480 10.32 22.83 -11.76
CA LEU A 480 10.33 24.08 -10.99
C LEU A 480 11.52 24.97 -11.38
N ILE A 481 12.70 24.39 -11.56
CA ILE A 481 13.89 25.11 -12.01
C ILE A 481 13.68 25.66 -13.42
N LYS A 482 13.22 24.83 -14.37
CA LYS A 482 12.97 25.24 -15.75
C LYS A 482 11.91 26.34 -15.89
N MET A 483 10.94 26.39 -14.96
CA MET A 483 9.91 27.44 -14.89
C MET A 483 10.41 28.76 -14.29
N GLY A 484 11.70 28.91 -13.99
CA GLY A 484 12.25 30.09 -13.31
C GLY A 484 11.83 30.18 -11.83
N ARG A 485 11.27 29.11 -11.25
CA ARG A 485 10.81 29.05 -9.85
C ARG A 485 11.84 28.41 -8.93
N ALA A 486 13.13 28.54 -9.25
CA ALA A 486 14.23 27.93 -8.50
C ALA A 486 14.23 28.31 -7.00
N LYS A 487 13.75 29.50 -6.63
CA LYS A 487 13.60 29.92 -5.22
C LYS A 487 12.69 29.00 -4.38
N PHE A 488 11.79 28.25 -5.02
CA PHE A 488 10.89 27.29 -4.37
C PHE A 488 11.36 25.84 -4.52
N ALA A 489 12.47 25.58 -5.22
CA ALA A 489 12.95 24.23 -5.49
C ALA A 489 13.32 23.47 -4.21
N TRP A 490 13.63 24.16 -3.11
CA TRP A 490 13.91 23.53 -1.81
C TRP A 490 12.73 22.69 -1.30
N VAL A 491 11.50 23.06 -1.65
CA VAL A 491 10.27 22.36 -1.24
C VAL A 491 10.27 20.92 -1.77
N THR A 492 10.76 20.68 -2.98
CA THR A 492 10.86 19.34 -3.56
C THR A 492 12.24 18.71 -3.36
N LEU A 493 13.30 19.53 -3.26
CA LEU A 493 14.67 19.05 -3.13
C LEU A 493 14.97 18.48 -1.74
N LEU A 494 14.41 19.07 -0.67
CA LEU A 494 14.60 18.57 0.69
C LEU A 494 14.05 17.13 0.87
N PRO A 495 12.78 16.84 0.55
CA PRO A 495 12.29 15.46 0.62
C PRO A 495 12.97 14.55 -0.40
N LEU A 496 13.35 15.04 -1.58
CA LEU A 496 14.13 14.26 -2.55
C LEU A 496 15.47 13.80 -1.98
N ALA A 497 16.24 14.70 -1.38
CA ALA A 497 17.54 14.39 -0.78
C ALA A 497 17.40 13.35 0.33
N TRP A 498 16.40 13.51 1.20
CA TRP A 498 16.12 12.55 2.27
C TRP A 498 15.78 11.16 1.73
N LEU A 499 14.84 11.08 0.77
CA LEU A 499 14.45 9.80 0.18
C LEU A 499 15.59 9.13 -0.59
N VAL A 500 16.45 9.90 -1.28
CA VAL A 500 17.66 9.36 -1.91
C VAL A 500 18.55 8.72 -0.83
N VAL A 501 18.86 9.44 0.25
CA VAL A 501 19.72 8.91 1.33
C VAL A 501 19.12 7.64 1.94
N VAL A 502 17.85 7.66 2.30
CA VAL A 502 17.14 6.51 2.90
C VAL A 502 17.10 5.32 1.95
N THR A 503 16.61 5.53 0.72
CA THR A 503 16.31 4.44 -0.22
C THR A 503 17.58 3.77 -0.72
N PHE A 504 18.62 4.56 -1.02
CA PHE A 504 19.90 4.02 -1.48
C PHE A 504 20.65 3.31 -0.35
N SER A 505 20.60 3.83 0.88
CA SER A 505 21.17 3.13 2.04
C SER A 505 20.45 1.80 2.29
N ALA A 506 19.12 1.79 2.20
CA ALA A 506 18.31 0.59 2.38
C ALA A 506 18.60 -0.46 1.31
N GLY A 507 18.60 -0.02 0.05
CA GLY A 507 18.91 -0.87 -1.09
C GLY A 507 20.33 -1.45 -1.02
N TRP A 508 21.31 -0.64 -0.60
CA TRP A 508 22.67 -1.10 -0.39
C TRP A 508 22.76 -2.19 0.69
N LEU A 509 22.17 -1.95 1.87
CA LEU A 509 22.14 -2.94 2.96
C LEU A 509 21.40 -4.22 2.55
N LYS A 510 20.31 -4.10 1.79
CA LYS A 510 19.57 -5.26 1.29
C LYS A 510 20.32 -6.08 0.26
N ILE A 511 21.21 -5.49 -0.53
CA ILE A 511 22.03 -6.27 -1.47
C ILE A 511 23.25 -6.85 -0.76
N PHE A 512 23.99 -6.02 -0.01
CA PHE A 512 25.38 -6.30 0.38
C PHE A 512 25.60 -6.59 1.87
N SER A 513 24.58 -6.56 2.73
CA SER A 513 24.75 -6.89 4.15
C SER A 513 25.26 -8.32 4.35
N ALA A 514 26.18 -8.49 5.31
CA ALA A 514 26.70 -9.79 5.69
C ALA A 514 25.70 -10.64 6.50
N ASP A 515 24.72 -10.03 7.17
CA ASP A 515 23.63 -10.77 7.85
C ASP A 515 22.69 -11.38 6.79
N PRO A 516 22.54 -12.73 6.71
CA PRO A 516 21.65 -13.39 5.74
C PRO A 516 20.16 -13.05 5.92
N ARG A 517 19.74 -12.55 7.09
CA ARG A 517 18.36 -12.07 7.29
C ARG A 517 18.12 -10.73 6.60
N LEU A 518 19.20 -9.98 6.34
CA LEU A 518 19.17 -8.65 5.78
C LEU A 518 19.62 -8.64 4.31
N GLY A 519 20.81 -9.16 4.02
CA GLY A 519 21.45 -9.09 2.72
C GLY A 519 21.09 -10.27 1.81
N PHE A 520 20.56 -9.98 0.63
CA PHE A 520 20.16 -10.96 -0.36
C PHE A 520 21.33 -11.81 -0.87
N LEU A 521 22.54 -11.23 -1.02
CA LEU A 521 23.71 -12.00 -1.44
C LEU A 521 24.20 -12.97 -0.35
N ALA A 522 24.19 -12.55 0.92
CA ALA A 522 24.52 -13.43 2.04
C ALA A 522 23.46 -14.54 2.22
N ALA A 523 22.18 -14.21 2.02
CA ALA A 523 21.08 -15.17 2.03
C ALA A 523 21.18 -16.19 0.89
N TRP A 524 21.59 -15.74 -0.30
CA TRP A 524 21.85 -16.59 -1.45
C TRP A 524 22.98 -17.59 -1.15
N GLU A 525 24.12 -17.11 -0.64
CA GLU A 525 25.26 -17.97 -0.30
C GLU A 525 24.90 -19.01 0.77
N GLN A 526 24.12 -18.61 1.79
CA GLN A 526 23.63 -19.52 2.81
C GLN A 526 22.68 -20.58 2.21
N ALA A 527 21.76 -20.18 1.33
CA ALA A 527 20.82 -21.09 0.69
C ALA A 527 21.53 -22.07 -0.25
N GLU A 528 22.56 -21.65 -1.00
CA GLU A 528 23.37 -22.55 -1.82
C GLU A 528 24.11 -23.58 -0.97
N LYS A 529 24.77 -23.14 0.11
CA LYS A 529 25.46 -24.05 1.05
C LYS A 529 24.50 -25.05 1.70
N ALA A 530 23.24 -24.67 1.90
CA ALA A 530 22.19 -25.53 2.44
C ALA A 530 21.51 -26.42 1.39
N GLY A 531 21.91 -26.38 0.11
CA GLY A 531 21.29 -27.14 -0.98
C GLY A 531 19.87 -26.66 -1.35
N GLN A 532 19.47 -25.47 -0.89
CA GLN A 532 18.14 -24.90 -1.10
C GLN A 532 18.06 -24.10 -2.40
N GLY A 533 18.23 -24.78 -3.55
CA GLY A 533 18.35 -24.13 -4.86
C GLY A 533 17.22 -23.15 -5.22
N LYS A 534 15.97 -23.46 -4.86
CA LYS A 534 14.84 -22.53 -5.08
C LYS A 534 14.97 -21.23 -4.29
N LEU A 535 15.39 -21.33 -3.02
CA LEU A 535 15.59 -20.16 -2.16
C LEU A 535 16.78 -19.33 -2.65
N ALA A 536 17.87 -19.99 -3.04
CA ALA A 536 19.04 -19.33 -3.62
C ALA A 536 18.64 -18.50 -4.86
N ILE A 537 17.92 -19.09 -5.82
CA ILE A 537 17.44 -18.38 -7.01
C ILE A 537 16.55 -17.19 -6.63
N ALA A 538 15.66 -17.34 -5.65
CA ALA A 538 14.81 -16.25 -5.19
C ALA A 538 15.64 -15.08 -4.62
N GLN A 539 16.65 -15.37 -3.78
CA GLN A 539 17.50 -14.32 -3.20
C GLN A 539 18.39 -13.64 -4.24
N ALA A 540 18.96 -14.41 -5.17
CA ALA A 540 19.70 -13.84 -6.31
C ALA A 540 18.80 -12.93 -7.17
N THR A 541 17.56 -13.35 -7.42
CA THR A 541 16.56 -12.55 -8.15
C THR A 541 16.24 -11.26 -7.39
N ASN A 542 16.04 -11.34 -6.06
CA ASN A 542 15.79 -10.16 -5.22
C ASN A 542 16.94 -9.15 -5.26
N ALA A 543 18.19 -9.63 -5.20
CA ALA A 543 19.40 -8.81 -5.33
C ALA A 543 19.45 -8.12 -6.70
N ALA A 544 19.25 -8.88 -7.77
CA ALA A 544 19.28 -8.37 -9.14
C ALA A 544 18.18 -7.32 -9.40
N VAL A 545 16.95 -7.59 -8.96
CA VAL A 545 15.80 -6.69 -9.09
C VAL A 545 16.03 -5.40 -8.31
N THR A 546 16.52 -5.49 -7.07
CA THR A 546 16.83 -4.32 -6.25
C THR A 546 17.93 -3.47 -6.90
N GLY A 547 19.03 -4.11 -7.34
CA GLY A 547 20.13 -3.42 -8.03
C GLY A 547 19.68 -2.75 -9.33
N PHE A 548 18.83 -3.42 -10.11
CA PHE A 548 18.25 -2.88 -11.33
C PHE A 548 17.46 -1.59 -11.08
N PHE A 549 16.56 -1.57 -10.08
CA PHE A 549 15.79 -0.36 -9.79
C PHE A 549 16.67 0.79 -9.26
N LEU A 550 17.63 0.48 -8.38
CA LEU A 550 18.57 1.50 -7.90
C LEU A 550 19.32 2.14 -9.06
N LEU A 551 19.89 1.33 -9.96
CA LEU A 551 20.60 1.83 -11.14
C LEU A 551 19.69 2.67 -12.04
N LEU A 552 18.49 2.18 -12.32
CA LEU A 552 17.51 2.87 -13.16
C LEU A 552 17.18 4.26 -12.61
N VAL A 553 16.93 4.36 -11.30
CA VAL A 553 16.63 5.65 -10.67
C VAL A 553 17.86 6.56 -10.61
N VAL A 554 19.07 6.05 -10.39
CA VAL A 554 20.31 6.85 -10.51
C VAL A 554 20.39 7.50 -11.89
N LEU A 555 20.13 6.74 -12.95
CA LEU A 555 20.18 7.26 -14.32
C LEU A 555 19.14 8.37 -14.54
N ILE A 556 17.93 8.23 -13.97
CA ILE A 556 16.87 9.25 -14.07
C ILE A 556 17.23 10.50 -13.26
N VAL A 557 17.70 10.34 -12.02
CA VAL A 557 18.15 11.45 -11.16
C VAL A 557 19.30 12.19 -11.82
N ALA A 558 20.27 11.48 -12.37
CA ALA A 558 21.39 12.07 -13.11
C ALA A 558 20.92 12.80 -14.38
N ALA A 559 19.96 12.23 -15.12
CA ALA A 559 19.36 12.89 -16.28
C ALA A 559 18.64 14.20 -15.92
N CYS A 560 17.88 14.19 -14.82
CA CYS A 560 17.23 15.37 -14.24
C CYS A 560 18.26 16.43 -13.83
N GLY A 561 19.27 16.03 -13.05
CA GLY A 561 20.35 16.90 -12.59
C GLY A 561 21.12 17.54 -13.75
N ARG A 562 21.39 16.77 -14.82
CA ARG A 562 22.02 17.27 -16.05
C ARG A 562 21.17 18.35 -16.73
N VAL A 563 19.84 18.21 -16.74
CA VAL A 563 18.93 19.23 -17.31
C VAL A 563 18.94 20.50 -16.46
N CYS A 564 18.85 20.38 -15.13
CA CYS A 564 18.98 21.52 -14.21
C CYS A 564 20.30 22.27 -14.40
N TRP A 565 21.40 21.52 -14.47
CA TRP A 565 22.74 22.08 -14.68
C TRP A 565 22.86 22.82 -16.01
N ARG A 566 22.37 22.23 -17.11
CA ARG A 566 22.37 22.89 -18.43
C ARG A 566 21.54 24.15 -18.45
N TYR A 567 20.38 24.15 -17.79
CA TYR A 567 19.52 25.33 -17.67
C TYR A 567 20.25 26.48 -16.96
N TRP A 568 20.94 26.21 -15.84
CA TRP A 568 21.74 27.22 -15.14
C TRP A 568 22.92 27.75 -15.94
N GLN A 569 23.51 26.92 -16.81
CA GLN A 569 24.56 27.35 -17.73
C GLN A 569 24.03 28.15 -18.94
N GLY A 570 22.74 28.46 -19.01
CA GLY A 570 22.11 29.13 -20.15
C GLY A 570 22.11 28.28 -21.43
N ARG A 571 22.33 26.96 -21.32
CA ARG A 571 22.35 26.05 -22.47
C ARG A 571 20.94 25.62 -22.84
N SER A 572 20.74 25.26 -24.11
CA SER A 572 19.46 24.71 -24.58
C SER A 572 19.07 23.45 -23.79
N VAL A 573 17.82 23.44 -23.33
CA VAL A 573 17.13 22.34 -22.63
C VAL A 573 15.75 22.13 -23.29
N PRO A 574 15.12 20.95 -23.14
CA PRO A 574 13.75 20.75 -23.63
C PRO A 574 12.82 21.85 -23.10
N PRO A 575 11.96 22.44 -23.94
CA PRO A 575 11.05 23.50 -23.50
C PRO A 575 10.09 22.97 -22.43
N VAL A 576 9.66 23.84 -21.52
CA VAL A 576 8.58 23.51 -20.58
C VAL A 576 7.28 23.39 -21.38
N ARG A 577 6.57 22.28 -21.23
CA ARG A 577 5.20 22.15 -21.76
C ARG A 577 4.22 22.48 -20.65
N GLU A 578 3.47 23.56 -20.82
CA GLU A 578 2.28 23.86 -20.04
C GLU A 578 1.06 23.91 -20.97
N GLU A 579 0.01 23.20 -20.60
CA GLU A 579 -1.33 23.40 -21.14
C GLU A 579 -2.03 24.52 -20.37
N GLY A 580 -3.08 25.11 -20.95
CA GLY A 580 -3.84 26.18 -20.29
C GLY A 580 -4.40 25.71 -18.95
N ALA A 581 -4.42 26.62 -17.95
CA ALA A 581 -4.94 26.32 -16.63
C ALA A 581 -6.38 25.79 -16.71
N VAL A 582 -6.68 24.75 -15.94
CA VAL A 582 -8.07 24.32 -15.76
C VAL A 582 -8.84 25.49 -15.14
N ALA A 583 -9.96 25.86 -15.75
CA ALA A 583 -10.70 27.09 -15.44
C ALA A 583 -10.78 27.37 -13.93
N THR A 584 -10.27 28.55 -13.53
CA THR A 584 -10.54 29.11 -12.21
C THR A 584 -11.99 29.56 -12.21
N ALA A 585 -12.88 28.73 -11.65
CA ALA A 585 -14.27 29.11 -11.39
C ALA A 585 -14.34 30.16 -10.29
#